data_AF-A0A940QLM1-F1
#
_entry.id   AF-A0A940QLM1-F1
#
_cell.length_a   1.000
_cell.length_b   1.000
_cell.length_c   1.000
_cell.angle_alpha   90.00
_cell.angle_beta   90.00
_cell.angle_gamma   90.00
#
_symmetry.space_group_name_H-M   'P 1'
#
loop_
_entity.id
_entity.type
_entity.pdbx_description
1 polymer ?
#
loop_
_entity_poly.entity_id
_entity_poly.type
_entity_poly.pdbx_seq_one_letter_code
_entity_poly.pdbx_strand_id
1 'polypeptide(L)' 'MHPGAHAATHPDKPAYVMAASGETVTYRQLDEASNRFAH' A
#
# COMPACT_ATOMS: atom_id res chain seq x y z
N MET A 1 2.84 9.32 -13.73
CA MET A 1 2.17 8.09 -13.27
C MET A 1 1.98 8.23 -11.77
N HIS A 2 0.74 8.31 -11.27
CA HIS A 2 0.45 8.59 -9.85
C HIS A 2 0.04 7.30 -9.12
N PRO A 3 0.77 6.86 -8.08
CA PRO A 3 0.46 5.63 -7.33
C PRO A 3 -0.95 5.60 -6.72
N GLY A 4 -1.55 6.76 -6.43
CA GLY A 4 -2.90 6.87 -5.85
C GLY A 4 -4.02 6.33 -6.76
N ALA A 5 -3.84 6.31 -8.08
CA ALA A 5 -4.84 5.76 -9.00
C ALA A 5 -4.95 4.22 -8.90
N HIS A 6 -3.86 3.54 -8.54
CA HIS A 6 -3.85 2.09 -8.34
C HIS A 6 -4.56 1.69 -7.04
N ALA A 7 -4.37 2.49 -5.97
CA ALA A 7 -5.06 2.28 -4.69
C ALA A 7 -6.59 2.43 -4.82
N ALA A 8 -7.06 3.39 -5.64
CA ALA A 8 -8.49 3.61 -5.85
C ALA A 8 -9.17 2.56 -6.75
N THR A 9 -8.43 1.94 -7.68
CA THR A 9 -8.99 0.97 -8.63
C THR A 9 -8.81 -0.48 -8.18
N HIS A 10 -7.78 -0.78 -7.38
CA HIS A 10 -7.45 -2.13 -6.92
C HIS A 10 -6.86 -2.11 -5.51
N PRO A 11 -7.67 -1.78 -4.48
CA PRO A 11 -7.18 -1.63 -3.11
C PRO A 11 -6.56 -2.91 -2.54
N ASP A 12 -7.02 -4.09 -2.98
CA ASP A 12 -6.55 -5.40 -2.51
C ASP A 12 -5.31 -5.92 -3.24
N LYS A 13 -4.83 -5.21 -4.28
CA LYS A 13 -3.60 -5.63 -4.97
C LYS A 13 -2.39 -5.44 -4.05
N PRO A 14 -1.44 -6.41 -4.06
CA PRO A 14 -0.20 -6.28 -3.32
C PRO A 14 0.59 -5.09 -3.85
N ALA A 15 0.88 -4.12 -2.98
CA ALA A 15 1.76 -2.99 -3.26
C ALA A 15 3.23 -3.39 -3.13
N TYR A 16 3.56 -4.14 -2.07
CA TYR A 16 4.87 -4.76 -1.89
C TYR A 16 4.79 -5.94 -0.90
N VAL A 17 5.80 -6.81 -0.95
CA VAL A 17 5.98 -7.92 -0.02
C VAL A 17 7.19 -7.63 0.85
N MET A 18 7.03 -7.73 2.17
CA MET A 18 8.10 -7.55 3.14
C MET A 18 9.09 -8.69 3.02
N ALA A 19 10.31 -8.40 2.58
CA ALA A 19 11.34 -9.43 2.38
C ALA A 19 11.70 -10.19 3.67
N ALA A 20 11.57 -9.54 4.84
CA ALA A 20 11.94 -10.12 6.12
C ALA A 20 10.87 -11.06 6.70
N SER A 21 9.58 -10.79 6.47
CA SER A 21 8.47 -11.53 7.08
C SER A 21 7.61 -12.30 6.07
N GLY A 22 7.76 -12.02 4.77
CA GLY A 22 6.86 -12.52 3.71
C GLY A 22 5.47 -11.85 3.74
N GLU A 23 5.26 -10.86 4.60
CA GLU A 23 3.97 -10.18 4.73
C GLU A 23 3.67 -9.37 3.46
N THR A 24 2.45 -9.54 2.94
CA THR A 24 1.99 -8.82 1.76
C THR A 24 1.24 -7.58 2.19
N VAL A 25 1.76 -6.41 1.82
CA VAL A 25 1.12 -5.13 2.07
C VAL A 25 0.36 -4.71 0.82
N THR A 26 -0.93 -4.45 0.97
CA THR A 26 -1.82 -3.99 -0.10
C THR A 26 -1.71 -2.47 -0.31
N TYR A 27 -2.18 -1.99 -1.46
CA TYR A 27 -2.22 -0.54 -1.73
C TYR A 27 -3.02 0.24 -0.69
N ARG A 28 -4.13 -0.31 -0.18
CA ARG A 28 -4.92 0.33 0.90
C ARG A 28 -4.11 0.45 2.20
N GLN A 29 -3.44 -0.62 2.60
CA GLN A 29 -2.64 -0.63 3.83
C GLN A 29 -1.44 0.32 3.75
N LEU A 30 -0.82 0.43 2.57
CA LEU A 30 0.23 1.40 2.32
C LEU A 30 -0.30 2.84 2.46
N ASP A 31 -1.45 3.15 1.87
CA ASP A 31 -2.07 4.48 1.96
C ASP A 31 -2.45 4.85 3.41
N GLU A 32 -3.06 3.91 4.14
CA GLU A 32 -3.36 4.07 5.57
C GLU A 32 -2.10 4.31 6.42
N ALA A 33 -1.01 3.61 6.13
CA ALA A 33 0.26 3.80 6.81
C ALA A 33 0.88 5.16 6.45
N SER A 34 0.93 5.52 5.16
CA SER A 34 1.45 6.81 4.70
C SER A 34 0.70 8.00 5.30
N ASN A 35 -0.63 7.94 5.39
CA ASN A 35 -1.45 8.98 6.01
C ASN A 35 -1.22 9.08 7.53
N ARG A 36 -0.83 7.98 8.19
CA ARG A 36 -0.51 7.97 9.63
C ARG A 36 0.85 8.60 9.95
N PHE A 37 1.83 8.48 9.06
CA PHE A 37 3.17 9.05 9.23
C PHE A 37 3.30 10.49 8.73
N ALA A 38 2.25 11.04 8.12
CA ALA A 38 2.22 12.41 7.61
C ALA A 38 1.83 13.47 8.68
N HIS A 39 1.68 13.09 9.95
CA HIS A 39 1.30 13.97 11.06
C HIS A 39 2.37 14.00 12.16
#